data_AF-A0AAN0IHL2-F1
#
_entry.id   AF-A0AAN0IHL2-F1
#
_cell.length_a   1.000
_cell.length_b   1.000
_cell.length_c   1.000
_cell.angle_alpha   90.00
_cell.angle_beta   90.00
_cell.angle_gamma   90.00
#
_symmetry.space_group_name_H-M   'P 1'
#
loop_
_entity.id
_entity.type
_entity.pdbx_description
1 polymer ?
#
loop_
_entity_poly.entity_id
_entity_poly.type
_entity_poly.pdbx_seq_one_letter_code
_entity_poly.pdbx_strand_id
1 'polypeptide(L)'
;HPGVHPQVIKPGGISHAKRCGSKMEKVPEVDIESDGVFKYILVELTDKKSGKVKTIVRGYEWAEYHADILDRIAPRVSELGLEYKCVGGGRIRHQKSKSIHVYGYSVDFGQADHKMTIDILKRNFTDYESENITFSNSGY
;
A
#
# COMPACT_ATOMS: atom_id res chain seq x y z
N HIS A 1 -15.34 19.42 -66.99
CA HIS A 1 -14.50 19.53 -65.78
C HIS A 1 -15.34 19.13 -64.57
N PRO A 2 -15.24 17.90 -64.07
CA PRO A 2 -15.65 17.59 -62.71
C PRO A 2 -14.43 17.56 -61.79
N GLY A 3 -14.50 18.42 -60.77
CA GLY A 3 -13.44 18.72 -59.83
C GLY A 3 -13.13 17.57 -58.86
N VAL A 4 -11.89 17.65 -58.40
CA VAL A 4 -11.20 16.81 -57.42
C VAL A 4 -12.01 16.55 -56.14
N HIS A 5 -12.12 15.28 -55.77
CA HIS A 5 -12.48 14.83 -54.42
C HIS A 5 -11.23 14.92 -53.53
N PRO A 6 -11.21 15.69 -52.44
CA PRO A 6 -10.24 15.47 -51.38
C PRO A 6 -10.70 14.33 -50.47
N GLN A 7 -9.88 13.29 -50.38
CA GLN A 7 -10.04 12.20 -49.43
C GLN A 7 -9.92 12.74 -48.01
N VAL A 8 -11.01 12.65 -47.24
CA VAL A 8 -11.00 12.90 -45.79
C VAL A 8 -10.31 11.71 -45.12
N ILE A 9 -9.08 11.94 -44.68
CA ILE A 9 -8.39 11.11 -43.69
C ILE A 9 -9.19 11.11 -42.39
N LYS A 10 -9.72 9.95 -41.99
CA LYS A 10 -10.34 9.77 -40.67
C LYS A 10 -9.21 9.56 -39.65
N PRO A 11 -9.07 10.40 -38.61
CA PRO A 11 -8.14 10.10 -37.52
C PRO A 11 -8.61 8.84 -36.77
N GLY A 12 -7.63 8.01 -36.45
CA GLY A 12 -7.79 6.65 -35.94
C GLY A 12 -8.73 6.54 -34.74
N GLY A 13 -9.47 5.42 -34.73
CA GLY A 13 -10.30 5.01 -33.63
C GLY A 13 -9.51 5.01 -32.33
N ILE A 14 -9.91 5.90 -31.43
CA ILE A 14 -9.45 5.92 -30.06
C ILE A 14 -10.04 4.65 -29.43
N SER A 15 -9.22 3.62 -29.32
CA SER A 15 -9.55 2.43 -28.53
C SER A 15 -9.96 2.90 -27.14
N HIS A 16 -11.23 2.73 -26.80
CA HIS A 16 -11.71 2.82 -25.43
C HIS A 16 -11.06 1.67 -24.64
N ALA A 17 -9.80 1.87 -24.24
CA ALA A 17 -9.25 1.15 -23.11
C ALA A 17 -10.13 1.54 -21.93
N LYS A 18 -11.04 0.63 -21.56
CA LYS A 18 -11.75 0.66 -20.29
C LYS A 18 -10.65 0.76 -19.22
N ARG A 19 -10.34 1.99 -18.78
CA ARG A 19 -9.40 2.26 -17.70
C ARG A 19 -10.11 1.83 -16.43
N CYS A 20 -10.24 0.52 -16.28
CA CYS A 20 -10.65 -0.11 -15.04
C CYS A 20 -9.52 0.27 -14.09
N GLY A 21 -9.78 1.24 -13.20
CA GLY A 21 -8.85 1.56 -12.13
C GLY A 21 -8.39 0.24 -11.53
N SER A 22 -7.07 0.04 -11.50
CA SER A 22 -6.46 -1.20 -11.06
C SER A 22 -7.08 -1.53 -9.71
N LYS A 23 -7.53 -2.77 -9.48
CA LYS A 23 -8.14 -3.17 -8.18
C LYS A 23 -7.28 -2.75 -6.98
N MET A 24 -5.96 -2.71 -7.20
CA MET A 24 -4.93 -2.21 -6.29
C MET A 24 -5.02 -0.72 -5.95
N GLU A 25 -5.54 0.14 -6.84
CA GLU A 25 -5.76 1.56 -6.59
C GLU A 25 -6.88 1.79 -5.57
N LYS A 26 -7.81 0.84 -5.43
CA LYS A 26 -8.85 0.89 -4.38
C LYS A 26 -8.31 0.59 -2.99
N VAL A 27 -7.09 0.04 -2.89
CA VAL A 27 -6.46 -0.29 -1.62
C VAL A 27 -5.37 0.75 -1.34
N PRO A 28 -5.48 1.59 -0.30
CA PRO A 28 -4.47 2.58 0.01
C PRO A 28 -3.13 1.90 0.33
N GLU A 29 -2.00 2.50 -0.04
CA GLU A 29 -0.69 1.93 0.30
C GLU A 29 -0.46 1.93 1.81
N VAL A 30 -0.91 2.97 2.50
CA VAL A 30 -0.76 3.10 3.96
C VAL A 30 -2.13 3.35 4.58
N ASP A 31 -2.40 2.64 5.67
CA ASP A 31 -3.54 2.90 6.55
C ASP A 31 -3.07 2.63 7.98
N ILE A 32 -2.73 3.70 8.70
CA ILE A 32 -2.20 3.63 10.07
C ILE A 32 -2.86 4.68 10.96
N GLU A 33 -2.94 4.41 12.26
CA GLU A 33 -3.42 5.40 13.24
C GLU A 33 -2.52 6.64 13.27
N SER A 34 -3.11 7.80 13.59
CA SER A 34 -2.44 9.11 13.53
C SER A 34 -1.64 9.47 14.79
N ASP A 35 -1.73 8.66 15.84
CA ASP A 35 -1.05 8.84 17.13
C ASP A 35 -0.96 7.51 17.87
N GLY A 36 -0.02 7.38 18.79
CA GLY A 36 0.13 6.22 19.67
C GLY A 36 1.22 5.23 19.24
N VAL A 37 1.27 4.10 19.94
CA VAL A 37 2.18 2.99 19.65
C VAL A 37 1.33 1.76 19.36
N PHE A 38 1.45 1.23 18.15
CA PHE A 38 0.59 0.16 17.68
C PHE A 38 1.34 -0.85 16.83
N LYS A 39 0.76 -2.04 16.70
CA LYS A 39 1.31 -3.11 15.87
C LYS A 39 0.99 -2.81 14.41
N TYR A 40 1.91 -3.20 13.53
CA TYR A 40 1.71 -3.07 12.08
C TYR A 40 2.17 -4.32 11.34
N ILE A 41 1.54 -4.59 10.22
CA ILE A 41 1.93 -5.64 9.27
C ILE A 41 2.28 -5.02 7.92
N LEU A 42 3.24 -5.66 7.25
CA LEU A 42 3.56 -5.41 5.85
C LEU A 42 2.94 -6.54 5.03
N VAL A 43 2.11 -6.16 4.07
CA VAL A 43 1.35 -7.13 3.26
C VAL A 43 1.58 -6.86 1.79
N GLU A 44 1.99 -7.90 1.08
CA GLU A 44 2.14 -7.89 -0.36
C GLU A 44 0.83 -8.33 -1.01
N LEU A 45 0.28 -7.49 -1.87
CA LEU A 45 -0.91 -7.75 -2.66
C LEU A 45 -0.51 -8.11 -4.09
N THR A 46 -1.05 -9.20 -4.61
CA THR A 46 -0.76 -9.67 -5.97
C THR A 46 -2.05 -9.76 -6.77
N ASP A 47 -2.09 -9.14 -7.94
CA ASP A 47 -3.22 -9.26 -8.86
C ASP A 47 -2.94 -10.39 -9.85
N LYS A 48 -3.58 -11.55 -9.67
CA LYS A 48 -3.43 -12.71 -10.56
C LYS A 48 -3.70 -12.40 -12.03
N LYS A 49 -4.54 -11.40 -12.33
CA LYS A 49 -4.93 -11.06 -13.70
C LYS A 49 -3.85 -10.26 -14.44
N SER A 50 -3.18 -9.36 -13.73
CA SER A 50 -2.19 -8.44 -14.31
C SER A 50 -0.75 -8.81 -13.97
N GLY A 51 -0.54 -9.73 -13.02
CA GLY A 51 0.79 -10.04 -12.46
C GLY A 51 1.41 -8.90 -11.65
N LYS A 52 0.63 -7.85 -11.35
CA LYS A 52 1.12 -6.70 -10.58
C LYS A 52 1.26 -7.09 -9.11
N VAL A 53 2.22 -6.47 -8.46
CA VAL A 53 2.48 -6.61 -7.03
C VAL A 53 2.44 -5.22 -6.40
N LYS A 54 1.80 -5.11 -5.23
CA LYS A 54 1.67 -3.87 -4.47
C LYS A 54 1.84 -4.16 -2.99
N THR A 55 2.77 -3.50 -2.33
CA THR A 55 2.97 -3.67 -0.89
C THR A 55 2.20 -2.60 -0.13
N ILE A 56 1.51 -3.01 0.93
CA ILE A 56 0.71 -2.13 1.77
C ILE A 56 1.14 -2.24 3.24
N VAL A 57 1.04 -1.12 3.96
CA VAL A 57 1.32 -0.99 5.39
C VAL A 57 0.00 -0.80 6.12
N ARG A 58 -0.25 -1.63 7.12
CA ARG A 58 -1.46 -1.57 7.96
C ARG A 58 -1.10 -1.64 9.42
N GLY A 59 -1.61 -0.71 10.22
CA GLY A 59 -1.31 -0.66 11.64
C GLY A 59 -2.38 0.04 12.44
N TYR A 60 -2.87 -0.60 13.50
CA TYR A 60 -3.98 -0.06 14.27
C TYR A 60 -3.79 -0.27 15.77
N GLU A 61 -4.20 0.71 16.57
CA GLU A 61 -4.10 0.65 18.04
C GLU A 61 -5.00 -0.43 18.65
N TRP A 62 -6.19 -0.65 18.08
CA TRP A 62 -7.12 -1.69 18.55
C TRP A 62 -6.61 -3.12 18.32
N ALA A 63 -5.59 -3.31 17.48
CA ALA A 63 -5.10 -4.64 17.14
C ALA A 63 -4.15 -5.18 18.22
N GLU A 64 -4.64 -6.14 18.99
CA GLU A 64 -3.85 -6.83 20.00
C GLU A 64 -2.78 -7.72 19.37
N TYR A 65 -3.04 -8.33 18.21
CA TYR A 65 -2.08 -9.13 17.47
C TYR A 65 -1.94 -8.66 16.02
N HIS A 66 -0.81 -9.03 15.40
CA HIS A 66 -0.58 -8.78 13.97
C HIS A 66 -1.60 -9.51 13.08
N ALA A 67 -2.07 -10.68 13.55
CA ALA A 67 -3.06 -11.49 12.84
C ALA A 67 -4.43 -10.80 12.75
N ASP A 68 -4.85 -10.04 13.77
CA ASP A 68 -6.11 -9.29 13.75
C ASP A 68 -6.15 -8.26 12.62
N ILE A 69 -5.01 -7.61 12.37
CA ILE A 69 -4.86 -6.65 11.27
C ILE A 69 -5.03 -7.36 9.93
N LEU A 70 -4.42 -8.55 9.80
CA LEU A 70 -4.50 -9.36 8.59
C LEU A 70 -5.93 -9.85 8.34
N ASP A 71 -6.59 -10.35 9.37
CA ASP A 71 -7.97 -10.86 9.31
C ASP A 71 -8.94 -9.74 8.90
N ARG A 72 -8.73 -8.51 9.37
CA ARG A 72 -9.54 -7.35 8.95
C ARG A 72 -9.40 -6.99 7.48
N ILE A 73 -8.20 -7.13 6.90
CA ILE A 73 -7.95 -6.74 5.50
C ILE A 73 -8.19 -7.87 4.50
N ALA A 74 -8.00 -9.12 4.93
CA ALA A 74 -8.15 -10.33 4.12
C ALA A 74 -9.49 -10.36 3.33
N PRO A 75 -10.67 -10.17 3.94
CA PRO A 75 -11.93 -10.21 3.22
C PRO A 75 -12.04 -9.08 2.18
N ARG A 76 -11.55 -7.87 2.49
CA ARG A 76 -11.58 -6.73 1.56
C ARG A 76 -10.72 -6.98 0.33
N VAL A 77 -9.53 -7.55 0.53
CA VAL A 77 -8.62 -7.90 -0.58
C VAL A 77 -9.18 -9.07 -1.39
N SER A 78 -9.75 -10.07 -0.72
CA SER A 78 -10.38 -11.23 -1.35
C SER A 78 -11.61 -10.84 -2.18
N GLU A 79 -12.45 -9.91 -1.72
CA GLU A 79 -13.58 -9.34 -2.49
C GLU A 79 -13.11 -8.66 -3.79
N LEU A 80 -11.95 -7.99 -3.74
CA LEU A 80 -11.35 -7.41 -4.94
C LEU A 80 -10.75 -8.48 -5.87
N GLY A 81 -10.69 -9.73 -5.44
CA GLY A 81 -10.06 -10.85 -6.15
C GLY A 81 -8.56 -10.63 -6.31
N LEU A 82 -7.92 -10.11 -5.26
CA LEU A 82 -6.47 -9.95 -5.12
C LEU A 82 -5.96 -11.03 -4.16
N GLU A 83 -4.74 -11.51 -4.37
CA GLU A 83 -4.02 -12.29 -3.36
C GLU A 83 -3.34 -11.36 -2.37
N TYR A 84 -3.17 -11.84 -1.14
CA TYR A 84 -2.38 -11.16 -0.12
C TYR A 84 -1.40 -12.15 0.52
N LYS A 85 -0.24 -11.64 0.89
CA LYS A 85 0.78 -12.36 1.65
C LYS A 85 1.33 -11.43 2.72
N CYS A 86 1.22 -11.82 3.99
CA CYS A 86 1.92 -11.10 5.05
C CYS A 86 3.42 -11.41 4.93
N VAL A 87 4.24 -10.38 4.71
CA VAL A 87 5.70 -10.51 4.56
C VAL A 87 6.44 -10.15 5.84
N GLY A 88 5.71 -9.83 6.92
CA GLY A 88 6.23 -9.58 8.25
C GLY A 88 5.43 -8.52 8.99
N GLY A 89 5.89 -8.17 10.19
CA GLY A 89 5.35 -7.03 10.92
C GLY A 89 6.34 -6.42 11.90
N GLY A 90 5.81 -5.50 12.72
CA GLY A 90 6.54 -4.84 13.79
C GLY A 90 5.63 -3.91 14.58
N ARG A 91 6.20 -2.82 15.09
CA ARG A 91 5.52 -1.75 15.81
C ARG A 91 5.81 -0.42 15.13
N ILE A 92 4.80 0.43 15.11
CA ILE A 92 4.90 1.82 14.68
C ILE A 92 4.61 2.67 15.90
N ARG A 93 5.50 3.61 16.18
CA ARG A 93 5.25 4.73 17.09
C ARG A 93 4.96 5.96 16.25
N HIS A 94 3.71 6.38 16.24
CA HIS A 94 3.28 7.60 15.60
C HIS A 94 3.07 8.67 16.67
N GLN A 95 3.74 9.81 16.52
CA GLN A 95 3.59 10.94 17.43
C GLN A 95 2.88 12.10 16.71
N LYS A 96 2.03 12.82 17.45
CA LYS A 96 1.38 14.07 16.98
C LYS A 96 2.35 15.12 16.43
N SER A 97 3.62 15.07 16.81
CA SER A 97 4.70 15.91 16.27
C SER A 97 5.12 15.56 14.83
N LYS A 98 4.29 14.83 14.09
CA LYS A 98 4.58 14.32 12.75
C LYS A 98 5.87 13.48 12.70
N SER A 99 6.03 12.58 13.67
CA SER A 99 7.15 11.65 13.70
C SER A 99 6.66 10.21 13.75
N ILE A 100 7.26 9.39 12.90
CA ILE A 100 6.91 7.98 12.74
C ILE A 100 8.19 7.17 12.93
N HIS A 101 8.20 6.31 13.94
CA HIS A 101 9.30 5.39 14.19
C HIS A 101 8.85 3.94 14.03
N VAL A 102 9.47 3.21 13.11
CA VAL A 102 9.15 1.81 12.81
C VAL A 102 10.21 0.88 13.41
N TYR A 103 9.81 -0.09 14.22
CA TYR A 103 10.75 -0.98 14.93
C TYR A 103 10.10 -2.30 15.33
N GLY A 104 10.87 -3.24 15.89
CA GLY A 104 10.36 -4.51 16.41
C GLY A 104 10.01 -5.53 15.34
N TYR A 105 9.36 -6.61 15.76
CA TYR A 105 8.99 -7.70 14.85
C TYR A 105 7.62 -8.26 15.22
N SER A 106 7.01 -8.98 14.28
CA SER A 106 5.82 -9.80 14.57
C SER A 106 6.25 -11.17 15.08
N VAL A 107 5.67 -11.63 16.18
CA VAL A 107 5.95 -12.97 16.72
C VAL A 107 5.47 -14.04 15.74
N ASP A 108 4.32 -13.82 15.10
CA ASP A 108 3.70 -14.76 14.17
C ASP A 108 4.29 -14.71 12.75
N PHE A 109 4.63 -13.50 12.27
CA PHE A 109 5.05 -13.29 10.87
C PHE A 109 6.53 -12.94 10.70
N GLY A 110 7.26 -12.77 11.79
CA GLY A 110 8.65 -12.31 11.76
C GLY A 110 8.78 -10.80 11.53
N GLN A 111 10.03 -10.37 11.34
CA GLN A 111 10.38 -8.96 11.12
C GLN A 111 10.04 -8.54 9.69
N ALA A 112 9.22 -7.51 9.54
CA ALA A 112 9.00 -6.87 8.24
C ALA A 112 10.24 -6.13 7.75
N ASP A 113 10.32 -5.90 6.44
CA ASP A 113 11.28 -4.94 5.89
C ASP A 113 10.88 -3.51 6.30
N HIS A 114 11.47 -3.05 7.41
CA HIS A 114 11.20 -1.70 7.93
C HIS A 114 11.69 -0.61 6.98
N LYS A 115 12.74 -0.88 6.20
CA LYS A 115 13.23 0.05 5.18
C LYS A 115 12.20 0.23 4.07
N MET A 116 11.59 -0.86 3.61
CA MET A 116 10.48 -0.79 2.66
C MET A 116 9.27 -0.08 3.29
N THR A 117 8.98 -0.37 4.56
CA THR A 117 7.88 0.27 5.29
C THR A 117 8.05 1.80 5.34
N ILE A 118 9.21 2.30 5.76
CA ILE A 118 9.45 3.75 5.83
C ILE A 118 9.45 4.42 4.46
N ASP A 119 9.87 3.72 3.41
CA ASP A 119 9.85 4.26 2.04
C ASP A 119 8.42 4.47 1.55
N ILE A 120 7.53 3.50 1.81
CA ILE A 120 6.09 3.62 1.51
C ILE A 120 5.47 4.75 2.35
N LEU A 121 5.84 4.84 3.64
CA LEU A 121 5.37 5.91 4.53
C LEU A 121 5.81 7.29 4.03
N LYS A 122 7.08 7.48 3.68
CA LYS A 122 7.61 8.75 3.16
C LYS A 122 6.91 9.20 1.88
N ARG A 123 6.54 8.26 1.01
CA ARG A 123 5.80 8.56 -0.23
C ARG A 123 4.33 8.93 0.01
N ASN A 124 3.72 8.45 1.11
CA ASN A 124 2.31 8.72 1.44
C ASN A 124 2.13 9.88 2.43
N PHE A 125 3.10 10.11 3.33
CA PHE A 125 3.13 11.19 4.30
C PHE A 125 4.04 12.32 3.84
N THR A 126 3.67 12.98 2.74
CA THR A 126 4.43 14.10 2.18
C THR A 126 4.46 15.33 3.10
N ASP A 127 3.52 15.41 4.05
CA ASP A 127 3.41 16.47 5.05
C ASP A 127 4.39 16.32 6.23
N TYR A 128 5.17 15.23 6.25
CA TYR A 128 6.10 14.86 7.31
C TYR A 128 7.52 15.02 6.77
N GLU A 129 8.41 15.58 7.59
CA GLU A 129 9.83 15.64 7.24
C GLU A 129 10.37 14.21 7.09
N SER A 130 11.08 13.94 6.00
CA SER A 130 11.64 12.60 5.72
C SER A 130 12.61 12.11 6.80
N GLU A 131 13.18 13.03 7.58
CA GLU A 131 14.03 12.77 8.75
C GLU A 131 13.23 12.31 9.97
N ASN A 132 11.94 12.66 10.06
CA ASN A 132 11.07 12.26 11.17
C ASN A 132 10.50 10.84 10.99
N ILE A 133 10.58 10.29 9.77
CA ILE A 133 10.19 8.91 9.45
C ILE A 133 11.44 8.03 9.49
N THR A 134 11.64 7.37 10.62
CA THR A 134 12.83 6.56 10.90
C THR A 134 12.46 5.11 11.17
N PHE A 135 13.43 4.21 11.01
CA PHE A 135 13.28 2.83 11.44
C PHE A 135 14.47 2.36 12.26
N SER A 136 14.24 1.33 13.07
CA SER A 136 15.27 0.58 13.76
C SER A 136 15.02 -0.90 13.58
N ASN A 137 16.05 -1.65 13.14
CA ASN A 137 15.99 -3.11 13.12
C ASN A 137 16.21 -3.72 14.52
N SER A 138 16.51 -2.89 15.52
CA SER A 138 16.81 -3.30 16.89
C SER A 138 15.77 -2.73 17.87
N GLY A 139 15.26 -3.58 18.77
CA GLY A 139 14.30 -3.23 19.83
C GLY A 139 13.00 -4.03 19.71
N TYR A 140 12.45 -4.51 20.83
CA TYR A 140 11.17 -5.26 20.91
C TYR A 140 10.07 -4.38 21.51
#